data_AF-A0A9P8IAY8-F1
#
_entry.id   AF-A0A9P8IAY8-F1
#
_cell.length_a   1.000
_cell.length_b   1.000
_cell.length_c   1.000
_cell.angle_alpha   90.00
_cell.angle_beta   90.00
_cell.angle_gamma   90.00
#
_symmetry.space_group_name_H-M   'P 1'
#
loop_
_entity.id
_entity.type
_entity.pdbx_description
1 polymer ?
#
loop_
_entity_poly.entity_id
_entity_poly.type
_entity_poly.pdbx_seq_one_letter_code
_entity_poly.pdbx_strand_id
1 'polypeptide(L)'
;MLTNAYGVQTALEYLSHPSLGIPTFADEILFHLVRRDKSDFTVPLAYYHTVNPPLTNRNALDALFDCLCWVNISEAFFFSRTQPETLRRYLFEQLIKFVLSGTPTTHLSRRKELTEIQRANKAVELINLPLTEDENQWFEECLTETNDNTLRDAKDTLLMRRIGTGRFKEALQAKDGLDHGKLDGINWESLRLGIEKGLGPRKILEDMLPINHSEKD
;
A
#
# COMPACT_ATOMS: atom_id res chain seq x y z
N MET A 1 28.20 -7.86 22.22
CA MET A 1 27.25 -6.95 21.54
C MET A 1 25.86 -6.87 22.21
N LEU A 2 25.60 -7.49 23.37
CA LEU A 2 24.28 -7.46 24.02
C LEU A 2 24.06 -6.30 25.01
N THR A 3 25.11 -5.60 25.42
CA THR A 3 25.04 -4.52 26.43
C THR A 3 24.44 -3.21 25.90
N ASN A 4 24.51 -2.94 24.60
CA ASN A 4 23.99 -1.69 24.02
C ASN A 4 22.46 -1.69 23.78
N ALA A 5 21.82 -2.86 23.76
CA ALA A 5 20.37 -2.95 23.54
C ALA A 5 19.58 -2.50 24.78
N TYR A 6 19.99 -2.98 25.96
CA TYR A 6 19.36 -2.63 27.23
C TYR A 6 19.43 -1.13 27.55
N GLY A 7 20.57 -0.48 27.28
CA GLY A 7 20.73 0.95 27.54
C GLY A 7 19.77 1.84 26.75
N VAL A 8 19.38 1.44 25.53
CA VAL A 8 18.42 2.22 24.72
C VAL A 8 16.98 1.99 25.15
N GLN A 9 16.63 0.79 25.57
CA GLN A 9 15.29 0.53 26.12
C GLN A 9 15.08 1.35 27.40
N THR A 10 16.07 1.35 28.30
CA THR A 10 16.04 2.19 29.50
C THR A 10 16.03 3.69 29.16
N ALA A 11 16.83 4.14 28.19
CA ALA A 11 16.79 5.54 27.75
C ALA A 11 15.42 5.92 27.13
N LEU A 12 14.77 4.98 26.44
CA LEU A 12 13.45 5.18 25.85
C LEU A 12 12.39 5.40 26.94
N GLU A 13 12.44 4.66 28.06
CA GLU A 13 11.53 4.86 29.20
C GLU A 13 11.58 6.29 29.74
N TYR A 14 12.78 6.89 29.80
CA TYR A 14 12.92 8.29 30.21
C TYR A 14 12.46 9.27 29.13
N LEU A 15 12.70 8.97 27.85
CA LEU A 15 12.29 9.83 26.73
C LEU A 15 10.77 9.82 26.49
N SER A 16 10.06 8.76 26.91
CA SER A 16 8.61 8.64 26.79
C SER A 16 7.85 9.05 28.06
N HIS A 17 8.55 9.56 29.08
CA HIS A 17 7.90 9.96 30.32
C HIS A 17 7.01 11.19 30.11
N PRO A 18 5.72 11.19 30.54
CA PRO A 18 4.79 12.28 30.27
C PRO A 18 5.16 13.62 30.95
N SER A 19 6.05 13.58 31.94
CA SER A 19 6.62 14.79 32.56
C SER A 19 7.66 15.49 31.69
N LEU A 20 8.26 14.81 30.71
CA LEU A 20 8.96 15.51 29.65
C LEU A 20 7.87 16.13 28.77
N GLY A 21 7.88 17.47 28.67
CA GLY A 21 7.09 18.16 27.66
C GLY A 21 7.49 17.74 26.23
N ILE A 22 6.95 18.42 25.23
CA ILE A 22 7.22 18.13 23.81
C ILE A 22 8.75 18.04 23.59
N PRO A 23 9.30 16.90 23.13
CA PRO A 23 10.73 16.73 23.00
C PRO A 23 11.30 17.71 21.98
N THR A 24 12.35 18.44 22.36
CA THR A 24 12.96 19.50 21.54
C THR A 24 13.59 18.99 20.24
N PHE A 25 13.93 17.70 20.16
CA PHE A 25 14.64 17.06 19.04
C PHE A 25 13.95 15.77 18.57
N ALA A 26 12.62 15.76 18.57
CA ALA A 26 11.86 14.55 18.28
C ALA A 26 12.14 13.98 16.88
N ASP A 27 12.34 14.87 15.90
CA ASP A 27 12.70 14.51 14.53
C ASP A 27 14.05 13.78 14.48
N GLU A 28 15.08 14.32 15.13
CA GLU A 28 16.41 13.72 15.18
C GLU A 28 16.40 12.40 15.95
N ILE A 29 15.74 12.36 17.10
CA ILE A 29 15.63 11.16 17.93
C ILE A 29 15.01 10.04 17.09
N LEU A 30 13.84 10.27 16.50
CA LEU A 30 13.15 9.27 15.70
C LEU A 30 14.01 8.80 14.52
N PHE A 31 14.59 9.75 13.78
CA PHE A 31 15.44 9.44 12.63
C PHE A 31 16.66 8.58 13.02
N HIS A 32 17.28 8.85 14.17
CA HIS A 32 18.39 8.06 14.68
C HIS A 32 17.95 6.68 15.17
N LEU A 33 16.79 6.57 15.85
CA LEU A 33 16.23 5.29 16.26
C LEU A 33 15.94 4.40 15.05
N VAL A 34 15.36 4.95 13.98
CA VAL A 34 15.08 4.21 12.73
C VAL A 34 16.35 3.71 12.05
N ARG A 35 17.43 4.52 12.07
CA ARG A 35 18.72 4.18 11.45
C ARG A 35 19.56 3.18 12.24
N ARG A 36 19.34 3.08 13.55
CA ARG A 36 20.14 2.24 14.44
C ARG A 36 19.95 0.75 14.15
N ASP A 37 18.71 0.27 14.23
CA ASP A 37 18.42 -1.16 14.18
C ASP A 37 17.83 -1.54 12.82
N LYS A 38 18.59 -2.30 12.03
CA LYS A 38 18.23 -2.61 10.63
C LYS A 38 17.06 -3.60 10.49
N SER A 39 16.77 -4.39 11.52
CA SER A 39 15.77 -5.47 11.47
C SER A 39 14.63 -5.30 12.45
N ASP A 40 14.78 -4.40 13.44
CA ASP A 40 13.82 -4.23 14.51
C ASP A 40 13.32 -2.78 14.55
N PHE A 41 12.02 -2.64 14.32
CA PHE A 41 11.30 -1.36 14.32
C PHE A 41 10.53 -1.13 15.62
N THR A 42 10.62 -2.05 16.58
CA THR A 42 9.89 -1.98 17.84
C THR A 42 10.23 -0.70 18.61
N VAL A 43 11.52 -0.33 18.66
CA VAL A 43 11.98 0.86 19.40
C VAL A 43 11.50 2.18 18.78
N PRO A 44 11.72 2.47 17.48
CA PRO A 44 11.23 3.71 16.87
C PRO A 44 9.70 3.81 16.87
N LEU A 45 8.99 2.70 16.65
CA LEU A 45 7.52 2.70 16.72
C LEU A 45 7.01 2.86 18.16
N ALA A 46 7.63 2.23 19.15
CA ALA A 46 7.28 2.44 20.55
C ALA A 46 7.48 3.91 20.96
N TYR A 47 8.58 4.55 20.53
CA TYR A 47 8.78 5.98 20.73
C TYR A 47 7.66 6.80 20.07
N TYR A 48 7.37 6.54 18.80
CA TYR A 48 6.34 7.26 18.05
C TYR A 48 4.94 7.11 18.68
N HIS A 49 4.51 5.90 19.03
CA HIS A 49 3.19 5.66 19.60
C HIS A 49 3.01 6.20 21.03
N THR A 50 4.09 6.29 21.80
CA THR A 50 4.03 6.79 23.19
C THR A 50 4.12 8.31 23.26
N VAL A 51 5.02 8.90 22.48
CA VAL A 51 5.30 10.34 22.52
C VAL A 51 4.44 11.13 21.51
N ASN A 52 4.01 10.48 20.42
CA ASN A 52 3.30 11.08 19.30
C ASN A 52 3.87 12.45 18.90
N PRO A 53 5.18 12.54 18.60
CA PRO A 53 5.83 13.81 18.40
C PRO A 53 5.35 14.50 17.12
N PRO A 54 5.20 15.84 17.11
CA PRO A 54 4.96 16.57 15.88
C PRO A 54 6.22 16.53 15.02
N LEU A 55 6.19 15.78 13.92
CA LEU A 55 7.32 15.71 12.99
C LEU A 55 7.28 16.88 12.02
N THR A 56 8.35 17.67 11.99
CA THR A 56 8.48 18.83 11.09
C THR A 56 9.46 18.56 9.96
N ASN A 57 10.45 17.72 10.22
CA ASN A 57 11.47 17.34 9.26
C ASN A 57 10.95 16.24 8.33
N ARG A 58 11.03 16.50 7.02
CA ARG A 58 10.63 15.54 6.00
C ARG A 58 11.38 14.22 6.09
N ASN A 59 12.68 14.25 6.38
CA ASN A 59 13.49 13.02 6.47
C ASN A 59 13.06 12.13 7.65
N ALA A 60 12.64 12.74 8.77
CA ALA A 60 12.16 11.99 9.93
C ALA A 60 10.79 11.38 9.65
N LEU A 61 9.92 12.13 8.97
CA LEU A 61 8.61 11.65 8.54
C LEU A 61 8.72 10.49 7.54
N ASP A 62 9.54 10.62 6.50
CA ASP A 62 9.74 9.57 5.50
C ASP A 62 10.38 8.33 6.15
N ALA A 63 11.32 8.51 7.09
CA ALA A 63 11.92 7.41 7.85
C ALA A 63 10.90 6.68 8.74
N LEU A 64 10.00 7.39 9.41
CA LEU A 64 8.90 6.80 10.17
C LEU A 64 7.95 6.04 9.24
N PHE A 65 7.57 6.66 8.13
CA PHE A 65 6.65 6.08 7.17
C PHE A 65 7.17 4.77 6.59
N ASP A 66 8.46 4.72 6.26
CA ASP A 66 9.13 3.50 5.83
C ASP A 66 9.04 2.39 6.89
N CYS A 67 9.11 2.74 8.19
CA CYS A 67 8.95 1.78 9.29
C CYS A 67 7.52 1.26 9.39
N LEU A 68 6.53 2.15 9.27
CA LEU A 68 5.12 1.77 9.25
C LEU A 68 4.85 0.83 8.08
N CYS A 69 5.30 1.17 6.87
CA CYS A 69 5.16 0.31 5.69
C CYS A 69 5.77 -1.09 5.93
N TRP A 70 6.92 -1.15 6.59
CA TRP A 70 7.57 -2.41 6.91
C TRP A 70 6.75 -3.27 7.88
N VAL A 71 6.20 -2.67 8.92
CA VAL A 71 5.48 -3.39 9.98
C VAL A 71 4.03 -3.67 9.61
N ASN A 72 3.27 -2.67 9.16
CA ASN A 72 1.83 -2.76 8.93
C ASN A 72 1.38 -1.80 7.81
N ILE A 73 0.86 -2.35 6.71
CA ILE A 73 0.43 -1.55 5.54
C ILE A 73 -0.82 -0.74 5.85
N SER A 74 -1.76 -1.32 6.59
CA SER A 74 -2.99 -0.64 7.01
C SER A 74 -2.68 0.56 7.89
N GLU A 75 -1.75 0.42 8.82
CA GLU A 75 -1.32 1.52 9.69
C GLU A 75 -0.63 2.63 8.91
N ALA A 76 0.29 2.29 8.00
CA ALA A 76 0.91 3.26 7.11
C ALA A 76 -0.14 4.01 6.27
N PHE A 77 -1.15 3.30 5.78
CA PHE A 77 -2.25 3.89 5.04
C PHE A 77 -3.09 4.86 5.88
N PHE A 78 -3.47 4.50 7.10
CA PHE A 78 -4.20 5.43 7.96
C PHE A 78 -3.33 6.61 8.39
N PHE A 79 -2.02 6.42 8.56
CA PHE A 79 -1.07 7.50 8.79
C PHE A 79 -1.01 8.48 7.61
N SER A 80 -1.00 8.01 6.36
CA SER A 80 -0.98 8.92 5.20
C SER A 80 -2.25 9.80 5.17
N ARG A 81 -3.40 9.26 5.60
CA ARG A 81 -4.67 10.01 5.70
C ARG A 81 -4.69 11.11 6.76
N THR A 82 -3.83 11.06 7.77
CA THR A 82 -3.74 12.14 8.76
C THR A 82 -2.98 13.36 8.23
N GLN A 83 -2.30 13.22 7.10
CA GLN A 83 -1.47 14.27 6.50
C GLN A 83 -2.28 15.19 5.56
N PRO A 84 -1.79 16.42 5.30
CA PRO A 84 -2.35 17.29 4.27
C PRO A 84 -2.33 16.62 2.90
N GLU A 85 -3.27 16.98 2.02
CA GLU A 85 -3.54 16.27 0.76
C GLU A 85 -2.31 16.00 -0.12
N THR A 86 -1.46 17.01 -0.32
CA THR A 86 -0.21 16.88 -1.09
C THR A 86 0.74 15.86 -0.51
N LEU A 87 0.82 15.81 0.82
CA LEU A 87 1.64 14.84 1.54
C LEU A 87 0.99 13.46 1.58
N ARG A 88 -0.34 13.41 1.76
CA ARG A 88 -1.13 12.18 1.73
C ARG A 88 -0.91 11.43 0.42
N ARG A 89 -1.05 12.12 -0.72
CA ARG A 89 -0.82 11.52 -2.05
C ARG A 89 0.61 11.00 -2.19
N TYR A 90 1.60 11.82 -1.83
CA TYR A 90 3.00 11.39 -1.87
C TYR A 90 3.25 10.11 -1.05
N LEU A 91 2.80 10.07 0.20
CA LEU A 91 3.02 8.91 1.08
C LEU A 91 2.26 7.68 0.57
N PHE A 92 1.06 7.88 0.03
CA PHE A 92 0.30 6.79 -0.56
C PHE A 92 1.01 6.18 -1.78
N GLU A 93 1.56 7.00 -2.67
CA GLU A 93 2.38 6.52 -3.79
C GLU A 93 3.64 5.79 -3.30
N GLN A 94 4.27 6.27 -2.22
CA GLN A 94 5.41 5.58 -1.59
C GLN A 94 5.02 4.21 -1.04
N LEU A 95 3.84 4.07 -0.42
CA LEU A 95 3.31 2.81 0.07
C LEU A 95 3.16 1.78 -1.06
N ILE A 96 2.56 2.21 -2.19
CA ILE A 96 2.36 1.35 -3.37
C ILE A 96 3.72 0.89 -3.90
N LYS A 97 4.65 1.83 -4.10
CA LYS A 97 6.00 1.53 -4.59
C LYS A 97 6.74 0.59 -3.64
N PHE A 98 6.63 0.78 -2.34
CA PHE A 98 7.24 -0.09 -1.33
C PHE A 98 6.74 -1.55 -1.43
N VAL A 99 5.42 -1.73 -1.49
CA VAL A 99 4.81 -3.07 -1.55
C VAL A 99 5.19 -3.80 -2.83
N LEU A 100 5.14 -3.11 -3.98
CA LEU A 100 5.33 -3.72 -5.29
C LEU A 100 6.79 -3.91 -5.69
N SER A 101 7.67 -2.97 -5.34
CA SER A 101 9.11 -3.15 -5.60
C SER A 101 9.75 -4.13 -4.61
N GLY A 102 9.19 -4.26 -3.41
CA GLY A 102 9.85 -4.99 -2.33
C GLY A 102 11.07 -4.28 -1.74
N THR A 103 11.39 -3.09 -2.26
CA THR A 103 12.55 -2.29 -1.88
C THR A 103 12.10 -1.08 -1.07
N PRO A 104 12.81 -0.73 0.01
CA PRO A 104 12.56 0.50 0.74
C PRO A 104 12.92 1.72 -0.14
N THR A 105 12.02 2.71 -0.19
CA THR A 105 12.02 3.73 -1.24
C THR A 105 12.95 4.92 -0.98
N THR A 106 13.36 5.19 0.27
CA THR A 106 14.12 6.42 0.59
C THR A 106 15.27 6.24 1.58
N HIS A 107 15.01 6.21 2.88
CA HIS A 107 16.04 6.30 3.91
C HIS A 107 16.56 4.95 4.38
N LEU A 108 15.90 3.89 3.92
CA LEU A 108 16.15 2.52 4.29
C LEU A 108 16.80 1.69 3.17
N SER A 109 17.25 2.30 2.07
CA SER A 109 17.77 1.61 0.87
C SER A 109 18.97 0.68 1.10
N ARG A 110 19.56 0.64 2.31
CA ARG A 110 20.57 -0.36 2.72
C ARG A 110 19.97 -1.59 3.42
N ARG A 111 18.65 -1.74 3.48
CA ARG A 111 17.97 -2.85 4.16
C ARG A 111 17.76 -4.03 3.22
N LYS A 112 17.53 -5.19 3.84
CA LYS A 112 17.16 -6.43 3.15
C LYS A 112 15.81 -6.22 2.47
N GLU A 113 15.71 -6.60 1.20
CA GLU A 113 14.46 -6.58 0.46
C GLU A 113 13.44 -7.52 1.10
N LEU A 114 12.15 -7.21 0.92
CA LEU A 114 11.08 -8.10 1.36
C LEU A 114 11.21 -9.46 0.65
N THR A 115 11.05 -10.55 1.41
CA THR A 115 10.94 -11.88 0.80
C THR A 115 9.68 -11.95 -0.06
N GLU A 116 9.64 -12.84 -1.06
CA GLU A 116 8.49 -12.94 -1.95
C GLU A 116 7.17 -13.18 -1.20
N ILE A 117 7.21 -13.99 -0.13
CA ILE A 117 6.07 -14.25 0.75
C ILE A 117 5.63 -12.97 1.49
N GLN A 118 6.59 -12.19 2.01
CA GLN A 118 6.27 -10.93 2.68
C GLN A 118 5.66 -9.91 1.71
N ARG A 119 6.19 -9.82 0.49
CA ARG A 119 5.62 -8.96 -0.56
C ARG A 119 4.20 -9.38 -0.91
N ALA A 120 3.97 -10.68 -1.14
CA ALA A 120 2.65 -11.20 -1.45
C ALA A 120 1.63 -10.89 -0.34
N ASN A 121 1.98 -11.13 0.92
CA ASN A 121 1.09 -10.82 2.05
C ASN A 121 0.76 -9.32 2.13
N LYS A 122 1.75 -8.46 1.91
CA LYS A 122 1.55 -6.99 1.91
C LYS A 122 0.78 -6.50 0.69
N ALA A 123 0.95 -7.14 -0.47
CA ALA A 123 0.15 -6.86 -1.67
C ALA A 123 -1.32 -7.23 -1.44
N VAL A 124 -1.58 -8.37 -0.80
CA VAL A 124 -2.93 -8.76 -0.37
C VAL A 124 -3.53 -7.76 0.62
N GLU A 125 -2.74 -7.27 1.57
CA GLU A 125 -3.19 -6.21 2.48
C GLU A 125 -3.53 -4.91 1.73
N LEU A 126 -2.65 -4.48 0.82
CA LEU A 126 -2.81 -3.27 -0.01
C LEU A 126 -4.08 -3.30 -0.86
N ILE A 127 -4.38 -4.42 -1.54
CA ILE A 127 -5.59 -4.52 -2.38
C ILE A 127 -6.88 -4.49 -1.56
N ASN A 128 -6.84 -4.92 -0.30
CA ASN A 128 -7.99 -4.95 0.60
C ASN A 128 -8.20 -3.65 1.38
N LEU A 129 -7.34 -2.64 1.19
CA LEU A 129 -7.51 -1.35 1.85
C LEU A 129 -8.79 -0.64 1.40
N PRO A 130 -9.50 0.02 2.35
CA PRO A 130 -10.72 0.77 2.08
C PRO A 130 -10.41 2.13 1.44
N LEU A 131 -9.96 2.12 0.20
CA LEU A 131 -9.64 3.35 -0.54
C LEU A 131 -10.92 4.13 -0.91
N THR A 132 -10.81 5.45 -0.83
CA THR A 132 -11.79 6.39 -1.40
C THR A 132 -11.66 6.44 -2.93
N GLU A 133 -12.58 7.14 -3.60
CA GLU A 133 -12.53 7.30 -5.05
C GLU A 133 -11.25 8.02 -5.51
N ASP A 134 -10.87 9.11 -4.83
CA ASP A 134 -9.63 9.84 -5.12
C ASP A 134 -8.39 8.95 -4.95
N GLU A 135 -8.34 8.17 -3.87
CA GLU A 135 -7.23 7.25 -3.61
C GLU A 135 -7.20 6.08 -4.60
N ASN A 136 -8.38 5.59 -5.07
CA ASN A 136 -8.44 4.64 -6.17
C ASN A 136 -7.86 5.25 -7.45
N GLN A 137 -8.21 6.50 -7.76
CA GLN A 137 -7.64 7.18 -8.92
C GLN A 137 -6.11 7.31 -8.80
N TRP A 138 -5.58 7.75 -7.65
CA TRP A 138 -4.13 7.84 -7.43
C TRP A 138 -3.45 6.47 -7.51
N PHE A 139 -4.12 5.42 -7.04
CA PHE A 139 -3.63 4.06 -7.15
C PHE A 139 -3.50 3.63 -8.62
N GLU A 140 -4.49 3.90 -9.45
CA GLU A 140 -4.44 3.57 -10.87
C GLU A 140 -3.42 4.42 -11.64
N GLU A 141 -3.35 5.72 -11.36
CA GLU A 141 -2.32 6.64 -11.90
C GLU A 141 -0.92 6.12 -11.58
N CYS A 142 -0.64 5.79 -10.31
CA CYS A 142 0.66 5.28 -9.90
C CYS A 142 1.06 3.99 -10.62
N LEU A 143 0.11 3.09 -10.89
CA LEU A 143 0.38 1.81 -11.56
C LEU A 143 0.47 1.93 -13.09
N THR A 144 -0.11 2.98 -13.67
CA THR A 144 -0.11 3.21 -15.13
C THR A 144 1.00 4.15 -15.58
N GLU A 145 1.37 5.15 -14.77
CA GLU A 145 2.50 6.05 -15.03
C GLU A 145 3.84 5.33 -14.99
N THR A 146 3.94 4.26 -14.19
CA THR A 146 5.14 3.44 -14.08
C THR A 146 5.24 2.48 -15.26
N ASN A 147 5.48 3.02 -16.47
CA ASN A 147 5.77 2.24 -17.70
C ASN A 147 7.08 1.45 -17.62
N ASP A 148 7.87 1.66 -16.56
CA ASP A 148 9.13 0.97 -16.34
C ASP A 148 8.90 -0.36 -15.64
N ASN A 149 9.66 -1.37 -16.07
CA ASN A 149 9.75 -2.76 -15.60
C ASN A 149 10.16 -2.90 -14.10
N THR A 150 10.00 -1.84 -13.31
CA THR A 150 10.38 -1.71 -11.90
C THR A 150 9.32 -2.27 -10.95
N LEU A 151 8.04 -2.24 -11.32
CA LEU A 151 6.93 -2.78 -10.54
C LEU A 151 6.41 -4.07 -11.22
N ARG A 152 7.13 -5.17 -10.99
CA ARG A 152 6.92 -6.47 -11.65
C ARG A 152 5.46 -6.95 -11.62
N ASP A 153 4.72 -6.60 -10.57
CA ASP A 153 3.37 -7.11 -10.29
C ASP A 153 2.29 -5.99 -10.32
N ALA A 154 2.58 -4.83 -10.94
CA ALA A 154 1.64 -3.69 -10.97
C ALA A 154 0.31 -4.02 -11.66
N LYS A 155 0.38 -4.68 -12.83
CA LYS A 155 -0.82 -5.07 -13.60
C LYS A 155 -1.69 -6.08 -12.85
N ASP A 156 -1.04 -7.07 -12.24
CA ASP A 156 -1.70 -8.10 -11.45
C ASP A 156 -2.40 -7.50 -10.24
N THR A 157 -1.74 -6.57 -9.55
CA THR A 157 -2.30 -5.88 -8.39
C THR A 157 -3.51 -5.02 -8.77
N LEU A 158 -3.43 -4.30 -9.90
CA LEU A 158 -4.56 -3.53 -10.43
C LEU A 158 -5.76 -4.42 -10.77
N LEU A 159 -5.50 -5.55 -11.43
CA LEU A 159 -6.53 -6.52 -11.80
C LEU A 159 -7.18 -7.13 -10.54
N MET A 160 -6.38 -7.59 -9.57
CA MET A 160 -6.88 -8.10 -8.28
C MET A 160 -7.76 -7.08 -7.59
N ARG A 161 -7.33 -5.81 -7.55
CA ARG A 161 -8.10 -4.74 -6.92
C ARG A 161 -9.43 -4.50 -7.62
N ARG A 162 -9.47 -4.46 -8.95
CA ARG A 162 -10.72 -4.31 -9.72
C ARG A 162 -11.67 -5.48 -9.48
N ILE A 163 -11.16 -6.70 -9.38
CA ILE A 163 -11.94 -7.89 -9.04
C ILE A 163 -12.49 -7.78 -7.60
N GLY A 164 -11.65 -7.47 -6.62
CA GLY A 164 -12.04 -7.37 -5.21
C GLY A 164 -13.03 -6.24 -4.92
N THR A 165 -12.99 -5.16 -5.70
CA THR A 165 -13.93 -4.03 -5.61
C THR A 165 -15.19 -4.20 -6.46
N GLY A 166 -15.33 -5.31 -7.19
CA GLY A 166 -16.49 -5.59 -8.04
C GLY A 166 -16.52 -4.83 -9.37
N ARG A 167 -15.44 -4.15 -9.74
CA ARG A 167 -15.26 -3.44 -11.02
C ARG A 167 -14.91 -4.39 -12.15
N PHE A 168 -15.73 -5.42 -12.35
CA PHE A 168 -15.43 -6.52 -13.28
C PHE A 168 -15.39 -6.07 -14.75
N LYS A 169 -16.15 -5.04 -15.14
CA LYS A 169 -16.10 -4.50 -16.51
C LYS A 169 -14.70 -3.96 -16.85
N GLU A 170 -14.10 -3.22 -15.93
CA GLU A 170 -12.74 -2.67 -16.07
C GLU A 170 -11.69 -3.78 -16.02
N ALA A 171 -11.90 -4.80 -15.18
CA ALA A 171 -11.06 -6.00 -15.14
C ALA A 171 -11.07 -6.76 -16.49
N LEU A 172 -12.24 -6.89 -17.14
CA LEU A 172 -12.36 -7.51 -18.46
C LEU A 172 -11.80 -6.64 -19.60
N GLN A 173 -11.58 -5.34 -19.40
CA GLN A 173 -10.95 -4.49 -20.41
C GLN A 173 -9.42 -4.58 -20.39
N ALA A 174 -8.83 -5.00 -19.27
CA ALA A 174 -7.40 -5.27 -19.16
C ALA A 174 -7.03 -6.54 -19.95
N LYS A 175 -6.71 -6.39 -21.24
CA LYS A 175 -6.32 -7.49 -22.15
C LYS A 175 -4.79 -7.68 -22.26
N ASP A 176 -4.00 -6.65 -21.95
CA ASP A 176 -2.61 -6.61 -22.39
C ASP A 176 -1.58 -6.86 -21.26
N GLY A 177 -0.83 -7.96 -21.39
CA GLY A 177 0.40 -8.20 -20.62
C GLY A 177 0.23 -8.88 -19.26
N LEU A 178 -0.79 -9.72 -19.11
CA LEU A 178 -1.01 -10.60 -17.94
C LEU A 178 -0.37 -12.00 -18.13
N ASP A 179 0.73 -12.07 -18.88
CA ASP A 179 1.41 -13.34 -19.17
C ASP A 179 2.48 -13.63 -18.12
N HIS A 180 2.01 -13.86 -16.90
CA HIS A 180 2.82 -14.43 -15.84
C HIS A 180 2.36 -15.89 -15.70
N GLY A 181 3.32 -16.81 -15.83
CA GLY A 181 3.05 -18.25 -16.03
C GLY A 181 2.04 -18.88 -15.07
N LYS A 182 1.54 -20.05 -15.44
CA LYS A 182 0.52 -20.78 -14.67
C LYS A 182 0.97 -21.02 -13.22
N LEU A 183 0.16 -20.57 -12.26
CA LEU A 183 0.24 -21.00 -10.87
C LEU A 183 -0.86 -22.05 -10.66
N ASP A 184 -0.46 -23.30 -10.41
CA ASP A 184 -1.38 -24.41 -10.14
C ASP A 184 -2.50 -24.59 -11.20
N GLY A 185 -2.15 -24.42 -12.48
CA GLY A 185 -3.09 -24.54 -13.59
C GLY A 185 -4.00 -23.32 -13.82
N ILE A 186 -3.98 -22.34 -12.92
CA ILE A 186 -4.72 -21.08 -13.01
C ILE A 186 -3.79 -20.01 -13.61
N ASN A 187 -4.29 -19.28 -14.60
CA ASN A 187 -3.68 -18.06 -15.11
C ASN A 187 -4.72 -16.93 -15.15
N TRP A 188 -4.25 -15.69 -15.31
CA TRP A 188 -5.11 -14.52 -15.38
C TRP A 188 -6.16 -14.60 -16.47
N GLU A 189 -5.84 -15.22 -17.60
CA GLU A 189 -6.78 -15.47 -18.69
C GLU A 189 -7.92 -16.41 -18.28
N SER A 190 -7.61 -17.49 -17.56
CA SER A 190 -8.63 -18.43 -17.06
C SER A 190 -9.53 -17.78 -16.01
N LEU A 191 -8.98 -16.93 -15.14
CA LEU A 191 -9.76 -16.16 -14.17
C LEU A 191 -10.69 -15.16 -14.87
N ARG A 192 -10.17 -14.42 -15.86
CA ARG A 192 -10.93 -13.48 -16.68
C ARG A 192 -12.08 -14.18 -17.42
N LEU A 193 -11.82 -15.32 -18.07
CA LEU A 193 -12.84 -16.13 -18.74
C LEU A 193 -13.89 -16.66 -17.74
N GLY A 194 -13.47 -17.03 -16.53
CA GLY A 194 -14.39 -17.41 -15.45
C GLY A 194 -15.32 -16.26 -15.05
N ILE A 195 -14.77 -15.04 -14.90
CA ILE A 195 -15.52 -13.82 -14.60
C ILE A 195 -16.50 -13.49 -15.74
N GLU A 196 -16.05 -13.54 -17.00
CA GLU A 196 -16.90 -13.29 -18.18
C GLU A 196 -18.07 -14.26 -18.25
N LYS A 197 -17.81 -15.57 -18.05
CA LYS A 197 -18.86 -16.59 -18.00
C LYS A 197 -19.81 -16.40 -16.81
N GLY A 198 -19.27 -16.07 -15.63
CA GLY A 198 -20.05 -15.89 -14.40
C GLY A 198 -20.91 -14.61 -14.38
N LEU A 199 -20.51 -13.56 -15.09
CA LEU A 199 -21.32 -12.35 -15.27
C LEU A 199 -22.56 -12.61 -16.13
N GLY A 200 -22.52 -13.64 -16.98
CA GLY A 200 -23.56 -14.00 -17.94
C GLY A 200 -23.77 -12.92 -19.01
N PRO A 201 -24.71 -13.11 -19.95
CA PRO A 201 -25.07 -12.12 -20.96
C PRO A 201 -25.89 -10.98 -20.34
N ARG A 202 -25.39 -10.31 -19.31
CA ARG A 202 -25.87 -8.98 -18.89
C ARG A 202 -25.39 -7.93 -19.88
N LYS A 203 -25.64 -8.19 -21.17
CA LYS A 203 -25.75 -7.15 -22.18
C LYS A 203 -27.03 -6.39 -21.83
N ILE A 204 -26.82 -5.21 -21.26
CA ILE A 204 -27.59 -4.01 -21.55
C ILE A 204 -29.11 -4.23 -21.56
N LEU A 205 -29.74 -3.94 -20.42
CA LEU A 205 -31.19 -3.73 -20.28
C LEU A 205 -31.72 -2.54 -21.11
N GLU A 206 -30.92 -1.94 -22.00
CA GLU A 206 -31.34 -0.87 -22.93
C GLU A 206 -31.87 -1.41 -24.26
N ASP A 207 -31.65 -2.69 -24.58
CA ASP A 207 -32.18 -3.32 -25.81
C ASP A 207 -33.65 -3.81 -25.66
N MET A 208 -34.25 -3.69 -24.47
CA MET A 208 -35.68 -3.95 -24.29
C MET A 208 -36.51 -2.71 -24.63
N LEU A 209 -36.45 -2.27 -25.89
CA LEU A 209 -37.44 -1.36 -26.44
C LEU A 209 -38.85 -1.98 -26.28
N PRO A 210 -39.87 -1.18 -25.92
CA PRO A 210 -41.23 -1.68 -25.83
C PRO A 210 -41.69 -2.13 -27.22
N ILE A 211 -42.18 -3.37 -27.29
CA ILE A 211 -42.84 -3.90 -28.47
C ILE A 211 -44.10 -3.07 -28.69
N ASN A 212 -44.05 -2.08 -29.58
CA ASN A 212 -45.23 -1.39 -30.07
C ASN A 212 -46.09 -2.42 -30.83
N HIS A 213 -47.16 -2.90 -30.20
CA HIS A 213 -48.23 -3.57 -30.91
C HIS A 213 -48.93 -2.54 -31.79
N SER A 214 -48.60 -2.53 -33.09
CA SER A 214 -49.49 -1.96 -34.08
C SER A 214 -50.70 -2.90 -34.21
N GLU A 215 -51.80 -2.54 -33.58
CA GLU A 215 -53.11 -3.08 -33.96
C GLU A 215 -53.46 -2.53 -35.35
N LYS A 216 -53.42 -3.42 -36.34
CA LYS A 216 -54.28 -3.33 -37.52
C LYS A 216 -55.60 -3.97 -37.12
N ASP A 217 -56.66 -3.17 -37.03
CA ASP A 217 -57.84 -3.22 -37.91
C ASP A 217 -58.87 -2.15 -37.48
#